data_AF-A0A7S0L7D1-F1
#
_entry.id   AF-A0A7S0L7D1-F1
#
_cell.length_a   1.000
_cell.length_b   1.000
_cell.length_c   1.000
_cell.angle_alpha   90.00
_cell.angle_beta   90.00
_cell.angle_gamma   90.00
#
_symmetry.space_group_name_H-M   'P 1'
#
loop_
_entity.id
_entity.type
_entity.pdbx_description
1 polymer ?
#
loop_
_entity_poly.entity_id
_entity_poly.type
_entity_poly.pdbx_seq_one_letter_code
_entity_poly.pdbx_strand_id
1 'polypeptide(L)'
;LAAKMRWGKKVISAITSVGKTEEERALDQQREYGTPVWQLNYEVESCTICLQPFFERETKHMGMHHCRWCGCVVCADCSAARAVVRNGDLARVCSICAQELNSPWRDVDPFRRIVL
;
A
#
# COMPACT_ATOMS: atom_id res chain seq x y z
N LEU A 1 -5.78 22.62 -28.80
CA LEU A 1 -5.68 22.06 -27.43
C LEU A 1 -5.72 20.52 -27.35
N ALA A 2 -6.17 19.79 -28.38
CA ALA A 2 -6.28 18.30 -28.37
C ALA A 2 -4.99 17.50 -28.73
N ALA A 3 -3.86 18.17 -28.96
CA ALA A 3 -2.60 17.50 -29.34
C ALA A 3 -1.74 17.09 -28.14
N LYS A 4 -1.74 17.89 -27.05
CA LYS A 4 -0.97 17.61 -25.82
C LYS A 4 -1.50 16.41 -25.02
N MET A 5 -2.78 16.07 -25.21
CA MET A 5 -3.46 14.97 -24.50
C MET A 5 -3.21 13.58 -25.11
N ARG A 6 -2.53 13.50 -26.27
CA ARG A 6 -2.23 12.23 -26.97
C ARG A 6 -0.83 11.70 -26.69
N TRP A 7 0.12 12.56 -26.34
CA TRP A 7 1.48 12.15 -26.01
C TRP A 7 1.53 11.39 -24.67
N GLY A 8 0.84 11.89 -23.64
CA GLY A 8 0.75 11.21 -22.34
C GLY A 8 0.11 9.82 -22.40
N LYS A 9 -0.89 9.62 -23.27
CA LYS A 9 -1.56 8.31 -23.43
C LYS A 9 -0.68 7.24 -24.08
N LYS A 10 0.20 7.63 -25.01
CA LYS A 10 1.14 6.69 -25.66
C LYS A 10 2.32 6.32 -24.75
N VAL A 11 2.78 7.25 -23.89
CA VAL A 11 3.86 6.98 -22.93
C VAL A 11 3.41 6.02 -21.83
N ILE A 12 2.19 6.22 -21.28
CA ILE A 12 1.62 5.29 -20.29
C ILE A 12 1.44 3.89 -20.90
N SER A 13 0.91 3.81 -22.13
CA SER A 13 0.72 2.54 -22.86
C SER A 13 2.01 1.75 -23.11
N ALA A 14 3.15 2.43 -23.27
CA ALA A 14 4.45 1.81 -23.53
C ALA A 14 5.18 1.38 -22.24
N ILE A 15 4.86 1.99 -21.10
CA ILE A 15 5.33 1.51 -19.78
C ILE A 15 4.49 0.31 -19.35
N THR A 16 3.19 0.28 -19.68
CA THR A 16 2.29 -0.86 -19.38
C THR A 16 2.43 -2.04 -20.35
N SER A 17 3.22 -1.94 -21.42
CA SER A 17 3.38 -3.03 -22.39
C SER A 17 4.33 -4.13 -21.94
N VAL A 18 5.09 -3.91 -20.87
CA VAL A 18 5.75 -5.01 -20.15
C VAL A 18 4.75 -5.49 -19.10
N GLY A 19 4.11 -6.62 -19.35
CA GLY A 19 3.24 -7.24 -18.37
C GLY A 19 4.01 -7.50 -17.07
N LYS A 20 3.35 -7.33 -15.92
CA LYS A 20 3.92 -7.65 -14.60
C LYS A 20 4.53 -9.05 -14.64
N THR A 21 5.71 -9.21 -14.06
CA THR A 21 6.33 -10.51 -13.89
C THR A 21 5.46 -11.41 -13.02
N GLU A 22 5.66 -12.71 -13.10
CA GLU A 22 4.96 -13.66 -12.22
C GLU A 22 5.24 -13.39 -10.73
N GLU A 23 6.44 -12.88 -10.40
CA GLU A 23 6.79 -12.44 -9.05
C GLU A 23 6.00 -11.20 -8.63
N GLU A 24 5.87 -10.20 -9.50
CA GLU A 24 5.05 -9.01 -9.25
C GLU A 24 3.57 -9.37 -9.07
N ARG A 25 3.05 -10.30 -9.88
CA ARG A 25 1.69 -10.83 -9.72
C ARG A 25 1.50 -11.56 -8.39
N ALA A 26 2.46 -12.40 -8.00
CA ALA A 26 2.40 -13.12 -6.73
C ALA A 26 2.42 -12.15 -5.53
N LEU A 27 3.23 -11.09 -5.60
CA LEU A 27 3.26 -10.03 -4.58
C LEU A 27 1.95 -9.26 -4.51
N ASP A 28 1.34 -8.92 -5.65
CA ASP A 28 0.02 -8.29 -5.69
C ASP A 28 -1.05 -9.21 -5.10
N GLN A 29 -1.02 -10.49 -5.46
CA GLN A 29 -1.95 -11.49 -4.93
C GLN A 29 -1.75 -11.70 -3.42
N GLN A 30 -0.52 -11.65 -2.91
CA GLN A 30 -0.24 -11.62 -1.47
C GLN A 30 -0.76 -10.32 -0.82
N ARG A 31 -0.59 -9.17 -1.47
CA ARG A 31 -1.11 -7.87 -1.03
C ARG A 31 -2.62 -7.72 -1.11
N GLU A 32 -3.30 -8.57 -1.88
CA GLU A 32 -4.76 -8.60 -2.02
C GLU A 32 -5.44 -9.72 -1.23
N TYR A 33 -4.85 -10.92 -1.13
CA TYR A 33 -5.43 -12.12 -0.48
C TYR A 33 -4.59 -12.75 0.65
N GLY A 34 -3.30 -12.43 0.76
CA GLY A 34 -2.42 -12.95 1.81
C GLY A 34 -2.51 -12.26 3.17
N THR A 35 -2.13 -12.99 4.23
CA THR A 35 -1.86 -12.40 5.55
C THR A 35 -0.66 -11.45 5.45
N PRO A 36 -0.73 -10.21 5.97
CA PRO A 36 0.42 -9.32 5.96
C PRO A 36 1.57 -9.93 6.74
N VAL A 37 2.78 -9.88 6.17
CA VAL A 37 4.00 -10.20 6.90
C VAL A 37 4.35 -9.00 7.76
N TRP A 38 4.35 -9.20 9.08
CA TRP A 38 4.62 -8.12 10.04
C TRP A 38 6.11 -7.86 10.10
N GLN A 39 6.52 -6.64 9.76
CA GLN A 39 7.90 -6.23 9.87
C GLN A 39 8.29 -6.11 11.35
N LEU A 40 9.47 -6.63 11.72
CA LEU A 40 9.93 -6.66 13.10
C LEU A 40 10.44 -5.27 13.52
N ASN A 41 10.06 -4.82 14.71
CA ASN A 41 10.36 -3.46 15.17
C ASN A 41 11.86 -3.14 15.23
N TYR A 42 12.71 -4.12 15.53
CA TYR A 42 14.15 -3.88 15.63
C TYR A 42 14.83 -3.70 14.27
N GLU A 43 14.14 -3.99 13.16
CA GLU A 43 14.66 -3.86 11.79
C GLU A 43 14.31 -2.50 11.16
N VAL A 44 13.55 -1.66 11.87
CA VAL A 44 13.01 -0.42 11.31
C VAL A 44 13.51 0.80 12.08
N GLU A 45 14.36 1.58 11.42
CA GLU A 45 14.92 2.81 12.00
C GLU A 45 14.09 4.06 11.64
N SER A 46 13.28 4.00 10.59
CA SER A 46 12.50 5.12 10.08
C SER A 46 11.14 4.71 9.50
N CYS A 47 10.21 5.67 9.42
CA CYS A 47 8.88 5.44 8.86
C CYS A 47 8.97 5.01 7.38
N THR A 48 8.34 3.90 6.99
CA THR A 48 8.36 3.43 5.59
C THR A 48 7.78 4.43 4.58
N ILE A 49 6.96 5.39 5.03
CA ILE A 49 6.30 6.38 4.15
C ILE A 49 7.09 7.69 4.08
N CYS A 50 7.29 8.36 5.21
CA CYS A 50 7.92 9.68 5.24
C CYS A 50 9.43 9.64 5.50
N LEU A 51 9.99 8.45 5.74
CA LEU A 51 11.40 8.20 6.02
C LEU A 51 11.95 8.93 7.26
N GLN A 52 11.07 9.54 8.07
CA GLN A 52 11.46 10.20 9.31
C GLN A 52 11.95 9.15 10.31
N PRO A 53 13.11 9.37 10.94
CA PRO A 53 13.68 8.43 11.90
C PRO A 53 12.81 8.29 13.14
N PHE A 54 12.74 7.08 13.68
CA PHE A 54 12.05 6.82 14.95
C PHE A 54 12.88 7.25 16.17
N PHE A 55 14.20 7.32 16.04
CA PHE A 55 15.12 7.61 17.15
C PHE A 55 15.22 9.10 17.52
N GLU A 56 14.85 10.03 16.63
CA GLU A 56 14.78 11.47 16.95
C GLU A 56 13.56 11.80 17.83
N ARG A 57 12.62 10.86 18.00
CA ARG A 57 11.50 10.99 18.92
C ARG A 57 11.87 10.29 20.23
N GLU A 58 11.77 11.00 21.36
CA GLU A 58 12.17 10.53 22.71
C GLU A 58 11.56 9.18 23.15
N THR A 59 10.55 8.69 22.44
CA THR A 59 9.93 7.39 22.67
C THR A 59 10.15 6.44 21.50
N LYS A 60 11.23 5.65 21.57
CA LYS A 60 11.68 4.66 20.55
C LYS A 60 10.59 3.68 20.07
N HIS A 61 9.51 3.50 20.84
CA HIS A 61 8.42 2.56 20.52
C HIS A 61 7.01 3.19 20.40
N MET A 62 6.76 4.39 20.96
CA MET A 62 5.40 4.96 20.99
C MET A 62 4.96 5.51 19.62
N GLY A 63 5.92 5.83 18.75
CA GLY A 63 5.65 6.33 17.40
C GLY A 63 5.67 5.26 16.31
N MET A 64 5.91 3.99 16.63
CA MET A 64 5.94 2.89 15.67
C MET A 64 4.57 2.22 15.61
N HIS A 65 3.96 2.21 14.44
CA HIS A 65 2.67 1.57 14.22
C HIS A 65 2.70 0.70 12.99
N HIS A 66 2.18 -0.51 13.10
CA HIS A 66 2.01 -1.36 11.93
C HIS A 66 0.73 -1.04 11.19
N CYS A 67 0.81 -1.02 9.87
CA CYS A 67 -0.36 -1.09 9.02
C CYS A 67 -0.95 -2.50 9.10
N ARG A 68 -2.21 -2.64 9.56
CA ARG A 68 -2.87 -3.95 9.64
C ARG A 68 -3.23 -4.53 8.26
N TRP A 69 -3.08 -3.76 7.18
CA TRP A 69 -3.30 -4.22 5.80
C TRP A 69 -2.02 -4.76 5.14
N CYS A 70 -0.90 -4.02 5.20
CA CYS A 70 0.35 -4.40 4.52
C CYS A 70 1.47 -4.89 5.46
N GLY A 71 1.37 -4.67 6.78
CA GLY A 71 2.35 -5.12 7.77
C GLY A 71 3.56 -4.19 7.98
N CYS A 72 3.73 -3.14 7.18
CA CYS A 72 4.84 -2.18 7.33
C CYS A 72 4.72 -1.32 8.58
N VAL A 73 5.86 -0.89 9.12
CA VAL A 73 5.96 0.02 10.27
C VAL A 73 5.98 1.49 9.80
N VAL A 74 5.08 2.30 10.35
CA VAL A 74 4.86 3.69 9.97
C VAL A 74 4.65 4.58 11.21
N CYS A 75 4.83 5.90 11.06
CA CYS A 75 4.57 6.84 12.14
C CYS A 75 3.07 7.10 12.38
N ALA A 76 2.75 7.79 13.49
CA ALA A 76 1.39 8.21 13.82
C ALA A 76 0.73 9.02 12.69
N ASP A 77 1.44 10.00 12.14
CA ASP A 77 0.90 10.88 11.07
C ASP A 77 0.62 10.08 9.79
N CYS A 78 1.53 9.18 9.42
CA CYS A 78 1.41 8.33 8.24
C CYS A 78 0.40 7.18 8.42
N SER A 79 -0.22 7.04 9.60
CA SER A 79 -1.20 6.00 9.90
C SER A 79 -2.43 6.52 10.64
N ALA A 80 -2.77 7.79 10.46
CA ALA A 80 -3.90 8.42 11.13
C ALA A 80 -5.28 7.79 10.77
N ALA A 81 -5.36 7.06 9.65
CA ALA A 81 -6.60 6.48 9.14
C ALA A 81 -6.87 5.07 9.68
N ARG A 82 -8.15 4.69 9.65
CA ARG A 82 -8.62 3.32 9.88
C ARG A 82 -9.43 2.86 8.68
N ALA A 83 -9.33 1.58 8.36
CA ALA A 83 -10.10 0.94 7.28
C ALA A 83 -10.48 -0.49 7.67
N VAL A 84 -11.54 -1.02 7.03
CA VAL A 84 -11.90 -2.43 7.14
C VAL A 84 -10.80 -3.26 6.48
N VAL A 85 -10.17 -4.15 7.23
CA VAL A 85 -9.11 -5.03 6.72
C VAL A 85 -9.66 -6.43 6.42
N ARG A 86 -8.82 -7.34 5.92
CA ARG A 86 -9.22 -8.64 5.34
C ARG A 86 -10.06 -9.53 6.25
N ASN A 87 -9.84 -9.44 7.57
CA ASN A 87 -10.59 -10.21 8.55
C ASN A 87 -11.94 -9.57 8.94
N GLY A 88 -12.32 -8.47 8.29
CA GLY A 88 -13.55 -7.72 8.56
C GLY A 88 -13.41 -6.64 9.65
N ASP A 89 -12.27 -6.56 10.34
CA ASP A 89 -12.09 -5.61 11.43
C ASP A 89 -11.76 -4.20 10.93
N LEU A 90 -12.30 -3.18 11.60
CA LEU A 90 -11.85 -1.81 11.42
C LEU A 90 -10.51 -1.61 12.16
N ALA A 91 -9.40 -1.51 11.42
CA ALA A 91 -8.06 -1.43 12.00
C ALA A 91 -7.25 -0.23 11.46
N ARG A 92 -6.17 0.12 12.18
CA ARG A 92 -5.21 1.15 11.74
C ARG A 92 -4.52 0.72 10.45
N VAL A 93 -4.49 1.61 9.46
CA VAL A 93 -3.79 1.40 8.19
C VAL A 93 -2.91 2.61 7.87
N CYS A 94 -1.85 2.40 7.10
CA CYS A 94 -1.03 3.50 6.61
C CYS A 94 -1.78 4.33 5.56
N SER A 95 -1.35 5.56 5.31
CA SER A 95 -2.01 6.49 4.38
C SER A 95 -2.11 5.95 2.95
N ILE A 96 -1.10 5.19 2.50
CA ILE A 96 -1.12 4.50 1.20
C ILE A 96 -2.27 3.48 1.17
N CYS A 97 -2.32 2.56 2.14
CA CYS A 97 -3.40 1.58 2.20
C CYS A 97 -4.76 2.25 2.40
N ALA A 98 -4.87 3.33 3.17
CA ALA A 98 -6.12 4.06 3.32
C ALA A 98 -6.66 4.59 1.97
N GLN A 99 -5.78 5.10 1.11
CA GLN A 99 -6.15 5.58 -0.22
C GLN A 99 -6.50 4.43 -1.18
N GLU A 100 -5.68 3.38 -1.22
CA GLU A 100 -5.93 2.20 -2.04
C GLU A 100 -7.25 1.55 -1.65
N LEU A 101 -7.52 1.50 -0.34
CA LEU A 101 -8.79 1.05 0.15
C LEU A 101 -9.87 2.07 -0.29
N ASN A 102 -9.83 3.35 0.02
CA ASN A 102 -10.95 4.23 -0.40
C ASN A 102 -11.08 4.49 -1.93
N SER A 103 -10.24 3.90 -2.78
CA SER A 103 -10.34 3.99 -4.24
C SER A 103 -11.64 3.35 -4.78
N PRO A 104 -12.44 4.09 -5.57
CA PRO A 104 -13.63 3.55 -6.24
C PRO A 104 -13.26 2.51 -7.32
N TRP A 105 -11.98 2.41 -7.67
CA TRP A 105 -11.49 1.45 -8.65
C TRP A 105 -11.11 0.08 -8.04
N ARG A 106 -11.26 -0.10 -6.72
CA ARG A 106 -10.93 -1.37 -6.05
C ARG A 106 -11.66 -2.59 -6.59
N ASP A 107 -12.91 -2.42 -7.02
CA ASP A 107 -13.74 -3.53 -7.47
C ASP A 107 -13.71 -3.75 -8.99
N VAL A 108 -12.95 -2.91 -9.71
CA VAL A 108 -12.91 -2.87 -11.18
C VAL A 108 -11.51 -3.14 -11.73
N ASP A 109 -10.63 -3.76 -10.93
CA ASP A 109 -9.41 -4.35 -11.46
C ASP A 109 -9.79 -5.47 -12.47
N PRO A 110 -9.45 -5.34 -13.76
CA PRO A 110 -9.73 -6.37 -14.76
C PRO A 110 -9.00 -7.71 -14.52
N PHE A 111 -8.12 -7.80 -13.51
CA PHE A 111 -7.46 -9.03 -13.08
C PHE A 111 -8.14 -9.74 -11.89
N ARG A 112 -9.18 -9.14 -11.29
CA ARG A 112 -10.06 -9.83 -10.33
C ARG A 112 -10.95 -10.82 -11.08
N ARG A 113 -10.43 -12.01 -11.31
CA ARG A 113 -11.23 -13.15 -11.78
C ARG A 113 -12.25 -13.43 -10.67
N ILE A 114 -13.50 -13.02 -10.91
CA ILE A 114 -14.65 -13.44 -10.12
C ILE A 114 -14.64 -14.97 -10.17
N VAL A 115 -14.24 -15.59 -9.07
CA VAL A 115 -14.55 -17.01 -8.82
C VAL A 115 -15.96 -16.99 -8.24
N LEU A 116 -16.97 -17.07 -9.12
CA LEU A 116 -18.32 -17.49 -8.73
C LEU A 116 -18.29 -18.98 -8.37
#